data_AF-A0A0L0UNR8-F1
#
_entry.id   AF-A0A0L0UNR8-F1
#
_cell.length_a   1.000
_cell.length_b   1.000
_cell.length_c   1.000
_cell.angle_alpha   90.00
_cell.angle_beta   90.00
_cell.angle_gamma   90.00
#
_symmetry.space_group_name_H-M   'P 1'
#
loop_
_entity.id
_entity.type
_entity.pdbx_description
1 polymer ?
#
loop_
_entity_poly.entity_id
_entity_poly.type
_entity_poly.pdbx_seq_one_letter_code
_entity_poly.pdbx_strand_id
1 'polypeptide(L)'
;MGAGGGMSPFSMGKSRAKIRTSDTRFTDVAGIKEEKLELEEVVHFLKFPQKYAQMGARVPKGVLLVGPPGTGKTLLAKAVAGEAGVPSKIISK
;
A
#
# COMPACT_ATOMS: atom_id res chain seq x y z
N MET A 1 15.81 -19.59 45.21
CA MET A 1 14.68 -20.27 44.53
C MET A 1 13.56 -19.24 44.44
N GLY A 2 13.12 -18.72 43.30
CA GLY A 2 12.92 -19.30 41.97
C GLY A 2 11.43 -19.18 41.64
N ALA A 3 11.10 -18.91 40.37
CA ALA A 3 9.75 -18.75 39.78
C ALA A 3 9.13 -17.35 39.87
N GLY A 4 8.64 -16.74 38.80
CA GLY A 4 8.53 -17.19 37.42
C GLY A 4 8.08 -16.02 36.56
N GLY A 5 8.62 -15.93 35.35
CA GLY A 5 8.40 -14.82 34.43
C GLY A 5 6.93 -14.57 34.15
N GLY A 6 6.49 -13.35 34.43
CA GLY A 6 5.18 -12.83 34.04
C GLY A 6 5.11 -12.70 32.52
N MET A 7 4.72 -13.78 31.85
CA MET A 7 4.31 -13.75 30.46
C MET A 7 3.04 -12.91 30.36
N SER A 8 3.18 -11.65 29.95
CA SER A 8 2.05 -10.75 29.72
C SER A 8 1.13 -11.35 28.63
N PRO A 9 -0.13 -11.73 28.95
CA PRO A 9 -1.05 -12.37 28.00
C PRO A 9 -1.56 -11.42 26.89
N PHE A 10 -1.11 -10.16 26.89
CA PHE A 10 -1.54 -9.10 25.96
C PHE A 10 -0.63 -8.92 24.73
N SER A 11 0.39 -9.75 24.51
CA SER A 11 1.29 -9.61 23.34
C SER A 11 0.80 -10.33 22.07
N MET A 12 -0.40 -10.95 22.06
CA MET A 12 -0.87 -11.78 20.95
C MET A 12 -1.50 -11.01 19.76
N GLY A 13 -1.59 -9.67 19.80
CA GLY A 13 -2.37 -8.90 18.81
C GLY A 13 -1.59 -8.12 17.75
N LYS A 14 -0.27 -7.98 17.84
CA LYS A 14 0.48 -7.15 16.89
C LYS A 14 0.76 -7.94 15.61
N SER A 15 -0.19 -7.91 14.68
CA SER A 15 0.01 -8.37 13.30
C SER A 15 1.34 -7.81 12.74
N ARG A 16 2.34 -8.68 12.57
CA ARG A 16 3.68 -8.39 12.03
C ARG A 16 3.63 -8.15 10.51
N ALA A 17 2.72 -7.31 10.06
CA ALA A 17 2.69 -6.98 8.65
C ALA A 17 3.90 -6.09 8.35
N LYS A 18 4.82 -6.68 7.59
CA LYS A 18 6.16 -6.18 7.32
C LYS A 18 6.03 -4.94 6.43
N ILE A 19 6.44 -3.78 6.96
CA ILE A 19 6.58 -2.57 6.17
C ILE A 19 7.70 -2.84 5.15
N ARG A 20 7.38 -2.73 3.87
CA ARG A 20 8.35 -2.94 2.78
C ARG A 20 8.41 -1.68 1.92
N THR A 21 9.61 -1.28 1.57
CA THR A 21 9.87 -0.41 0.42
C THR A 21 9.83 -1.30 -0.83
N SER A 22 9.10 -0.87 -1.85
CA SER A 22 8.96 -1.59 -3.11
C SER A 22 9.73 -0.87 -4.21
N ASP A 23 10.63 -1.58 -4.88
CA ASP A 23 11.35 -1.07 -6.06
C ASP A 23 10.56 -1.28 -7.37
N THR A 24 9.41 -1.96 -7.29
CA THR A 24 8.51 -2.21 -8.43
C THR A 24 7.93 -0.89 -8.94
N ARG A 25 7.93 -0.71 -10.26
CA ARG A 25 7.41 0.47 -10.96
C ARG A 25 6.25 0.11 -11.88
N PHE A 26 5.55 1.11 -12.44
CA PHE A 26 4.49 0.84 -13.42
C PHE A 26 5.04 0.21 -14.71
N THR A 27 6.33 0.37 -15.01
CA THR A 27 7.00 -0.31 -16.13
C THR A 27 6.98 -1.84 -15.98
N ASP A 28 6.93 -2.34 -14.75
CA ASP A 28 7.00 -3.78 -14.45
C ASP A 28 5.64 -4.48 -14.55
N VAL A 29 4.58 -3.71 -14.83
CA VAL A 29 3.20 -4.20 -14.93
C VAL A 29 2.75 -4.17 -16.39
N ALA A 30 2.50 -5.33 -17.00
CA ALA A 30 2.05 -5.43 -18.39
C ALA A 30 0.52 -5.53 -18.49
N GLY A 31 -0.05 -5.02 -19.58
CA GLY A 31 -1.44 -5.28 -19.98
C GLY A 31 -2.53 -4.42 -19.34
N ILE A 32 -2.16 -3.44 -18.51
CA ILE A 32 -3.08 -2.66 -17.68
C ILE A 32 -2.92 -1.17 -18.02
N LYS A 33 -3.46 -0.71 -19.16
CA LYS A 33 -3.22 0.66 -19.65
C LYS A 33 -4.18 1.68 -19.05
N GLU A 34 -5.45 1.34 -18.93
CA GLU A 34 -6.50 2.23 -18.43
C GLU A 34 -6.35 2.43 -16.93
N GLU A 35 -6.12 1.34 -16.18
CA GLU A 35 -6.00 1.37 -14.73
C GLU A 35 -4.68 2.00 -14.29
N LYS A 36 -3.66 2.05 -15.15
CA LYS A 36 -2.44 2.84 -14.89
C LYS A 36 -2.73 4.34 -14.84
N LEU A 37 -3.57 4.86 -15.72
CA LEU A 37 -3.90 6.29 -15.74
C LEU A 37 -4.61 6.70 -14.45
N GLU A 38 -5.58 5.91 -13.99
CA GLU A 38 -6.26 6.17 -12.71
C GLU A 38 -5.29 6.09 -11.52
N LEU A 39 -4.38 5.10 -11.53
CA LEU A 39 -3.39 4.93 -10.47
C LEU A 39 -2.28 5.98 -10.51
N GLU A 40 -1.95 6.55 -11.67
CA GLU A 40 -1.03 7.68 -11.80
C GLU A 40 -1.56 8.92 -11.08
N GLU A 41 -2.87 9.16 -11.14
CA GLU A 41 -3.50 10.25 -10.38
C GLU A 41 -3.35 10.01 -8.87
N VAL A 42 -3.55 8.77 -8.41
CA VAL A 42 -3.35 8.39 -7.01
C VAL A 42 -1.88 8.58 -6.59
N VAL A 43 -0.92 8.19 -7.43
CA VAL A 43 0.52 8.41 -7.19
C VAL A 43 0.83 9.89 -7.10
N HIS A 44 0.30 10.70 -8.01
CA HIS A 44 0.54 12.14 -8.05
C HIS A 44 -0.05 12.82 -6.80
N PHE A 45 -1.22 12.36 -6.37
CA PHE A 45 -1.81 12.75 -5.10
C PHE A 45 -0.89 12.44 -3.91
N LEU A 46 -0.34 11.22 -3.85
CA LEU A 46 0.58 10.80 -2.78
C LEU A 46 1.90 11.59 -2.77
N LYS A 47 2.39 12.00 -3.95
CA LYS A 47 3.61 12.82 -4.08
C LYS A 47 3.40 14.28 -3.70
N PHE A 48 2.24 14.85 -4.00
CA PHE A 48 1.98 16.29 -3.83
C PHE A 48 0.72 16.60 -3.00
N PRO A 49 0.55 16.03 -1.80
CA PRO A 49 -0.68 16.17 -1.02
C PRO A 49 -1.02 17.63 -0.69
N GLN A 50 -0.01 18.48 -0.51
CA GLN A 50 -0.19 19.91 -0.20
C GLN A 50 -0.81 20.70 -1.35
N LYS A 51 -0.43 20.42 -2.60
CA LYS A 51 -1.00 21.10 -3.78
C LYS A 51 -2.49 20.81 -3.90
N TYR A 52 -2.87 19.55 -3.70
CA TYR A 52 -4.28 19.14 -3.75
C TYR A 52 -5.09 19.69 -2.57
N ALA A 53 -4.52 19.75 -1.36
CA ALA A 53 -5.16 20.36 -0.21
C ALA A 53 -5.44 21.86 -0.42
N GLN A 54 -4.52 22.60 -1.03
CA GLN A 54 -4.69 24.03 -1.33
C GLN A 54 -5.78 24.30 -2.38
N MET A 55 -5.97 23.38 -3.33
CA MET A 55 -7.03 23.45 -4.33
C MET A 55 -8.41 22.99 -3.81
N GLY A 56 -8.50 22.58 -2.54
CA GLY A 56 -9.74 22.04 -1.96
C GLY A 56 -10.11 20.65 -2.48
N ALA A 57 -9.19 19.94 -3.13
CA ALA A 57 -9.44 18.61 -3.65
C ALA A 57 -9.56 17.60 -2.51
N ARG A 58 -10.58 16.73 -2.57
CA ARG A 58 -10.78 15.68 -1.58
C ARG A 58 -9.82 14.52 -1.83
N VAL A 59 -9.05 14.20 -0.80
CA VAL A 59 -8.14 13.06 -0.80
C VAL A 59 -8.94 11.75 -0.84
N PRO A 60 -8.70 10.87 -1.83
CA PRO A 60 -9.25 9.52 -1.76
C PRO A 60 -8.69 8.81 -0.53
N LYS A 61 -9.58 8.34 0.34
CA LYS A 61 -9.20 7.70 1.61
C LYS A 61 -8.65 6.28 1.44
N GLY A 62 -8.90 5.67 0.28
CA GLY A 62 -8.43 4.33 -0.05
C GLY A 62 -8.90 3.92 -1.44
N VAL A 63 -8.21 2.93 -2.01
CA VAL A 63 -8.53 2.30 -3.30
C VAL A 63 -8.74 0.81 -3.05
N LEU A 64 -9.79 0.25 -3.65
CA LEU A 64 -10.07 -1.19 -3.61
C LEU A 64 -9.89 -1.77 -5.02
N LEU A 65 -8.92 -2.65 -5.19
CA LEU A 65 -8.69 -3.35 -6.46
C LEU A 65 -9.48 -4.68 -6.46
N VAL A 66 -10.42 -4.83 -7.40
CA VAL A 66 -11.29 -6.02 -7.51
C VAL A 66 -11.02 -6.76 -8.81
N GLY A 67 -11.08 -8.10 -8.79
CA GLY A 67 -11.09 -8.92 -10.00
C GLY A 67 -10.67 -10.38 -9.74
N PRO A 68 -10.60 -11.22 -10.78
CA PRO A 68 -10.14 -12.61 -10.68
C PRO A 68 -8.74 -12.77 -10.06
N PRO A 69 -8.39 -13.92 -9.48
CA PRO A 69 -7.02 -14.18 -9.03
C PRO A 69 -6.05 -14.12 -10.24
N GLY A 70 -4.82 -13.67 -10.00
CA GLY A 70 -3.79 -13.61 -11.04
C GLY A 70 -3.76 -12.34 -11.91
N THR A 71 -4.71 -11.41 -11.78
CA THR A 71 -4.73 -10.16 -12.57
C THR A 71 -3.79 -9.06 -12.07
N GLY A 72 -2.76 -9.40 -11.29
CA GLY A 72 -1.74 -8.42 -10.89
C GLY A 72 -2.13 -7.40 -9.82
N LYS A 73 -3.25 -7.53 -9.10
CA LYS A 73 -3.68 -6.57 -8.04
C LYS A 73 -2.60 -6.27 -7.00
N THR A 74 -1.95 -7.31 -6.47
CA THR A 74 -0.86 -7.14 -5.50
C THR A 74 0.40 -6.54 -6.13
N LEU A 75 0.63 -6.80 -7.43
CA LEU A 75 1.75 -6.22 -8.18
C LEU A 75 1.52 -4.72 -8.43
N LEU A 76 0.30 -4.34 -8.80
CA LEU A 76 -0.14 -2.96 -8.95
C LEU A 76 0.02 -2.17 -7.65
N ALA A 77 -0.44 -2.73 -6.52
CA ALA A 77 -0.29 -2.07 -5.21
C ALA A 77 1.19 -1.80 -4.86
N LYS A 78 2.11 -2.70 -5.22
CA LYS A 78 3.55 -2.50 -5.05
C LYS A 78 4.08 -1.44 -6.02
N ALA A 79 3.64 -1.46 -7.27
CA ALA A 79 4.04 -0.48 -8.28
C ALA A 79 3.63 0.94 -7.86
N VAL A 80 2.40 1.14 -7.39
CA VAL A 80 1.93 2.44 -6.86
C VAL A 80 2.81 2.93 -5.71
N ALA A 81 3.16 2.05 -4.78
CA ALA A 81 4.00 2.41 -3.64
C ALA A 81 5.44 2.75 -4.07
N GLY A 82 6.01 2.00 -5.02
CA GLY A 82 7.34 2.29 -5.58
C GLY A 82 7.37 3.57 -6.39
N GLU A 83 6.33 3.83 -7.18
CA GLU A 83 6.18 5.08 -7.94
C GLU A 83 6.04 6.29 -7.03
N ALA A 84 5.24 6.19 -5.98
CA ALA A 84 5.04 7.26 -4.99
C ALA A 84 6.22 7.40 -4.01
N GLY A 85 7.13 6.42 -3.93
CA GLY A 85 8.23 6.41 -2.97
C GLY A 85 7.78 6.29 -1.51
N VAL A 86 6.61 5.69 -1.26
CA VAL A 86 6.01 5.55 0.07
C VAL A 86 6.11 4.10 0.56
N PRO A 87 6.31 3.87 1.86
CA PRO A 87 6.30 2.52 2.40
C PRO A 87 4.92 1.87 2.23
N SER A 88 4.89 0.58 1.86
CA SER A 88 3.66 -0.19 1.72
C SER A 88 3.57 -1.33 2.73
N LYS A 89 2.32 -1.67 3.08
CA LYS A 89 1.98 -2.77 3.98
C LYS A 89 0.94 -3.64 3.28
N ILE A 90 1.34 -4.85 2.90
CA ILE A 90 0.46 -5.82 2.23
C ILE A 90 0.03 -6.85 3.27
N ILE A 91 -1.28 -7.00 3.42
CA ILE A 91 -1.90 -7.96 4.34
C ILE A 91 -2.73 -8.90 3.47
N SER A 92 -2.38 -10.18 3.43
CA SER A 92 -3.23 -11.24 2.88
C SER A 92 -3.77 -12.03 4.06
N LYS A 93 -5.07 -12.36 4.02
CA LYS A 93 -5.64 -13.37 4.91
C LYS A 93 -5.39 -14.76 4.32
#